data_AF-A0A6B9F6I5-F1
#
_entry.id   AF-A0A6B9F6I5-F1
#
_cell.length_a   1.000
_cell.length_b   1.000
_cell.length_c   1.000
_cell.angle_alpha   90.00
_cell.angle_beta   90.00
_cell.angle_gamma   90.00
#
_symmetry.space_group_name_H-M   'P 1'
#
loop_
_entity.id
_entity.type
_entity.pdbx_description
1 polymer ?
#
loop_
_entity_poly.entity_id
_entity_poly.type
_entity_poly.pdbx_seq_one_letter_code
_entity_poly.pdbx_strand_id
1 'polypeptide(L)'
;MGTLLTDVVADVAYDLRRLHGLWMALAFPQLRDSHPVVSRWSPETTRERVSYRVWALLGAVGLLVGYPLAVLGLLVRFHVGQVDRTTARLGAVGTVLLATLVWGGLTALARVRFSAEGFLAVAAAGSVAVVSTILALLFRRFGGRTTTVVLAYPFAVVAVFLPPVVAALYSPALAAAVFPRSETLAVWVLDTLLDYRGLNTLIRRRFELVGVAYVGMWGALAVPVGWALGLLVTLANLVRPTVPDDGT
;
A
#
# COMPACT_ATOMS: atom_id res chain seq x y z
N MET A 1 16.67 6.77 30.72
CA MET A 1 15.55 7.51 30.09
C MET A 1 15.99 8.76 29.33
N GLY A 2 16.92 9.58 29.84
CA GLY A 2 17.35 10.83 29.16
C GLY A 2 18.05 10.65 27.81
N THR A 3 18.88 9.61 27.63
CA THR A 3 19.56 9.32 26.35
C THR A 3 18.58 8.94 25.24
N LEU A 4 17.64 8.03 25.50
CA LEU A 4 16.64 7.58 24.52
C LEU A 4 15.77 8.72 23.97
N LEU A 5 15.36 9.66 24.83
CA LEU A 5 14.57 10.81 24.39
C LEU A 5 15.40 11.75 23.49
N THR A 6 16.68 11.91 23.82
CA THR A 6 17.60 12.74 23.04
C THR A 6 17.85 12.13 21.66
N ASP A 7 18.00 10.80 21.61
CA ASP A 7 18.18 10.05 20.37
C ASP A 7 16.94 10.13 19.48
N VAL A 8 15.74 9.93 20.04
CA VAL A 8 14.48 10.05 19.29
C VAL A 8 14.29 11.46 18.74
N VAL A 9 14.55 12.50 19.54
CA VAL A 9 14.43 13.89 19.08
C VAL A 9 15.42 14.20 17.96
N ALA A 10 16.66 13.69 18.05
CA ALA A 10 17.67 13.85 16.99
C ALA A 10 17.22 13.19 15.69
N ASP A 11 16.65 11.99 15.79
CA ASP A 11 16.10 11.21 14.69
C ASP A 11 14.91 11.91 14.01
N VAL A 12 13.95 12.41 14.80
CA VAL A 12 12.82 13.19 14.30
C VAL A 12 13.31 14.46 13.61
N ALA A 13 14.25 15.18 14.23
CA ALA A 13 14.81 16.40 13.66
C ALA A 13 15.58 16.11 12.35
N TYR A 14 16.23 14.94 12.24
CA TYR A 14 16.86 14.49 11.01
C TYR A 14 15.81 14.24 9.91
N ASP A 15 14.76 13.47 10.22
CA ASP A 15 13.70 13.13 9.28
C ASP A 15 12.96 14.38 8.77
N LEU A 16 12.62 15.32 9.67
CA LEU A 16 11.98 16.59 9.31
C LEU A 16 12.87 17.46 8.42
N ARG A 17 14.16 17.59 8.74
CA ARG A 17 15.11 18.33 7.90
C ARG A 17 15.23 17.72 6.51
N ARG A 18 15.25 16.39 6.43
CA ARG A 18 15.35 15.67 5.16
C ARG A 18 14.10 15.85 4.31
N LEU A 19 12.91 15.69 4.89
CA LEU A 19 11.64 15.94 4.20
C LEU A 19 11.51 17.39 3.73
N HIS A 20 11.85 18.35 4.59
CA HIS A 20 11.82 19.76 4.25
C HIS A 20 12.81 20.10 3.11
N GLY A 21 14.02 19.55 3.17
CA GLY A 21 15.01 19.72 2.10
C GLY A 21 14.53 19.18 0.76
N LEU A 22 13.90 18.00 0.77
CA LEU A 22 13.30 17.40 -0.44
C LEU A 22 12.17 18.26 -1.01
N TRP A 23 11.32 18.83 -0.14
CA TRP A 23 10.27 19.76 -0.53
C TRP A 23 10.84 21.04 -1.15
N MET A 24 11.81 21.67 -0.50
CA MET A 24 12.45 22.88 -0.99
C MET A 24 13.10 22.65 -2.36
N ALA A 25 13.69 21.48 -2.54
CA ALA A 25 14.31 21.08 -3.79
C ALA A 25 13.34 20.81 -4.95
N LEU A 26 12.02 20.76 -4.73
CA LEU A 26 11.04 20.67 -5.81
C LEU A 26 10.91 22.01 -6.59
N ALA A 27 10.98 23.13 -5.89
CA ALA A 27 10.92 24.47 -6.50
C ALA A 27 12.31 25.08 -6.73
N PHE A 28 13.30 24.68 -5.93
CA PHE A 28 14.68 25.18 -5.98
C PHE A 28 15.65 24.01 -6.20
N PRO A 29 15.72 23.45 -7.41
CA PRO A 29 16.55 22.27 -7.70
C PRO A 29 18.03 22.48 -7.40
N GLN A 30 18.52 23.73 -7.42
CA GLN A 30 19.89 24.13 -7.07
C GLN A 30 20.30 23.72 -5.64
N LEU A 31 19.32 23.49 -4.76
CA LEU A 31 19.56 22.96 -3.41
C LEU A 31 20.00 21.48 -3.41
N ARG A 32 19.76 20.73 -4.49
CA ARG A 32 20.20 19.32 -4.63
C ARG A 32 21.66 19.22 -5.06
N ASP A 33 22.11 20.15 -5.90
CA ASP A 33 23.42 20.11 -6.58
C ASP A 33 24.52 20.85 -5.80
N SER A 34 24.24 21.29 -4.57
CA SER A 34 25.21 21.97 -3.72
C SER A 34 26.26 20.98 -3.19
N HIS A 35 27.37 20.85 -3.92
CA HIS A 35 28.53 20.07 -3.49
C HIS A 35 29.18 20.65 -2.22
N PRO A 36 29.82 19.83 -1.36
CA PRO A 36 30.43 20.28 -0.10
C PRO A 36 31.46 21.41 -0.26
N VAL A 37 32.02 21.57 -1.46
CA VAL A 37 33.08 22.53 -1.81
C VAL A 37 32.51 23.84 -2.38
N VAL A 38 31.26 23.85 -2.84
CA VAL A 38 30.61 25.04 -3.43
C VAL A 38 29.69 25.67 -2.38
N SER A 39 29.73 27.00 -2.25
CA SER A 39 28.85 27.75 -1.35
C SER A 39 27.39 27.37 -1.59
N ARG A 40 26.67 26.99 -0.51
CA ARG A 40 25.22 26.70 -0.56
C ARG A 40 24.49 27.90 -1.19
N TRP A 41 23.72 27.62 -2.24
CA TRP A 41 22.92 28.63 -2.93
C TRP A 41 22.01 29.40 -1.94
N SER A 42 21.90 30.72 -2.12
CA SER A 42 21.04 31.58 -1.30
C SER A 42 20.30 32.60 -2.18
N PRO A 43 19.06 32.98 -1.83
CA PRO A 43 18.27 33.91 -2.64
C PRO A 43 18.84 35.34 -2.56
N GLU A 44 19.26 35.87 -3.71
CA GLU A 44 19.90 37.19 -3.82
C GLU A 44 18.86 38.30 -3.99
N THR A 45 17.80 38.05 -4.76
CA THR A 45 16.77 39.05 -5.06
C THR A 45 15.61 39.05 -4.05
N THR A 46 14.93 40.19 -3.89
CA THR A 46 13.76 40.32 -3.00
C THR A 46 12.64 39.35 -3.41
N ARG A 47 12.41 39.17 -4.71
CA ARG A 47 11.38 38.27 -5.24
C ARG A 47 11.69 36.80 -4.90
N GLU A 48 12.94 36.38 -5.07
CA GLU A 48 13.37 35.01 -4.71
C GLU A 48 13.30 34.77 -3.20
N ARG A 49 13.62 35.78 -2.38
CA ARG A 49 13.47 35.66 -0.92
C ARG A 49 12.02 35.45 -0.51
N VAL A 50 11.08 36.14 -1.15
CA VAL A 50 9.64 35.97 -0.89
C VAL A 50 9.17 34.59 -1.35
N SER A 51 9.48 34.17 -2.58
CA SER A 51 9.07 32.86 -3.08
C SER A 51 9.68 31.72 -2.26
N TYR A 52 10.95 31.84 -1.87
CA TYR A 52 11.63 30.89 -0.98
C TYR A 52 10.91 30.76 0.36
N ARG A 53 10.56 31.87 1.02
CA ARG A 53 9.87 31.86 2.32
C ARG A 53 8.45 31.30 2.21
N VAL A 54 7.70 31.68 1.19
CA VAL A 54 6.34 31.15 0.96
C VAL A 54 6.40 29.65 0.71
N TRP A 55 7.32 29.18 -0.12
CA TRP A 55 7.49 27.76 -0.39
C TRP A 55 7.95 26.98 0.85
N ALA A 56 8.87 27.56 1.65
CA ALA A 56 9.29 26.98 2.92
C ALA A 56 8.14 26.89 3.92
N LEU A 57 7.30 27.93 4.03
CA LEU A 57 6.13 27.93 4.90
C LEU A 57 5.12 26.85 4.48
N LEU A 58 4.84 26.75 3.18
CA LEU A 58 4.00 25.68 2.64
C LEU A 58 4.57 24.30 2.94
N GLY A 59 5.89 24.14 2.83
CA GLY A 59 6.59 22.91 3.19
C GLY A 59 6.47 22.59 4.68
N ALA A 60 6.60 23.59 5.55
CA ALA A 60 6.45 23.43 7.00
C ALA A 60 5.03 22.99 7.37
N VAL A 61 4.00 23.58 6.76
CA VAL A 61 2.60 23.13 6.93
C VAL A 61 2.41 21.74 6.36
N GLY A 62 2.98 21.45 5.18
CA GLY A 62 2.95 20.13 4.56
C GLY A 62 3.57 19.02 5.42
N LEU A 63 4.59 19.34 6.23
CA LEU A 63 5.20 18.39 7.17
C LEU A 63 4.25 17.93 8.27
N LEU A 64 3.22 18.72 8.63
CA LEU A 64 2.20 18.29 9.59
C LEU A 64 1.47 17.03 9.13
N VAL A 65 1.35 16.83 7.83
CA VAL A 65 0.75 15.62 7.22
C VAL A 65 1.84 14.66 6.74
N GLY A 66 2.88 15.18 6.10
CA GLY A 66 3.95 14.37 5.51
C GLY A 66 4.76 13.57 6.53
N TYR A 67 5.01 14.13 7.72
CA TYR A 67 5.77 13.42 8.75
C TYR A 67 4.98 12.24 9.36
N PRO A 68 3.71 12.40 9.80
CA PRO A 68 2.90 11.24 10.20
C PRO A 68 2.79 10.16 9.12
N LEU A 69 2.65 10.54 7.85
CA LEU A 69 2.63 9.58 6.74
C LEU A 69 3.98 8.88 6.57
N ALA A 70 5.11 9.57 6.76
CA ALA A 70 6.44 8.95 6.71
C ALA A 70 6.64 7.95 7.86
N VAL A 71 6.16 8.27 9.07
CA VAL A 71 6.18 7.37 10.23
C VAL A 71 5.29 6.15 9.98
N LEU A 72 4.07 6.35 9.47
CA LEU A 72 3.19 5.26 9.06
C LEU A 72 3.85 4.39 7.97
N GLY A 73 4.53 5.02 7.02
CA GLY A 73 5.31 4.33 6.01
C GLY A 73 6.43 3.48 6.58
N LEU A 74 7.12 3.95 7.63
CA LEU A 74 8.14 3.18 8.33
C LEU A 74 7.54 1.94 9.00
N LEU A 75 6.35 2.08 9.62
CA LEU A 75 5.61 0.98 10.22
C LEU A 75 5.17 -0.04 9.16
N VAL A 76 4.59 0.42 8.04
CA VAL A 76 4.19 -0.45 6.93
C VAL A 76 5.42 -1.16 6.35
N ARG A 77 6.52 -0.43 6.12
CA ARG A 77 7.78 -1.00 5.63
C ARG A 77 8.32 -2.08 6.55
N PHE A 78 8.22 -1.89 7.87
CA PHE A 78 8.65 -2.90 8.83
C PHE A 78 7.86 -4.21 8.66
N HIS A 79 6.54 -4.12 8.56
CA HIS A 79 5.69 -5.31 8.38
C HIS A 79 5.91 -5.99 7.03
N VAL A 80 5.96 -5.20 5.95
CA VAL A 80 6.26 -5.70 4.60
C VAL A 80 7.65 -6.33 4.57
N GLY A 81 8.65 -5.73 5.21
CA GLY A 81 10.00 -6.25 5.34
C GLY A 81 10.07 -7.61 6.03
N GLN A 82 9.21 -7.89 7.01
CA GLN A 82 9.13 -9.20 7.66
C GLN A 82 8.57 -10.28 6.72
N VAL A 83 7.55 -9.94 5.94
CA VAL A 83 7.00 -10.81 4.89
C VAL A 83 8.04 -11.04 3.80
N ASP A 84 8.75 -9.99 3.41
CA ASP A 84 9.81 -10.04 2.40
C ASP A 84 10.99 -10.89 2.83
N ARG A 85 11.41 -10.87 4.11
CA ARG A 85 12.45 -11.77 4.62
C ARG A 85 12.06 -13.24 4.49
N THR A 86 10.80 -13.56 4.76
CA THR A 86 10.28 -14.93 4.60
C THR A 86 10.31 -15.32 3.11
N THR A 87 9.88 -14.40 2.25
CA THR A 87 9.90 -14.57 0.79
C THR A 87 11.31 -14.68 0.23
N ALA A 88 12.27 -13.93 0.75
CA ALA A 88 13.68 -13.96 0.34
C ALA A 88 14.34 -15.30 0.72
N ARG A 89 14.00 -15.87 1.88
CA ARG A 89 14.49 -17.18 2.32
C ARG A 89 13.90 -18.34 1.53
N LEU A 90 12.61 -18.27 1.19
CA LEU A 90 11.91 -19.30 0.41
C LEU A 90 12.11 -19.15 -1.11
N GLY A 91 12.50 -17.96 -1.55
CA GLY A 91 12.42 -17.55 -2.95
C GLY A 91 10.97 -17.37 -3.44
N ALA A 92 10.82 -16.79 -4.64
CA ALA A 92 9.50 -16.59 -5.26
C ALA A 92 8.77 -17.93 -5.46
N VAL A 93 9.49 -18.97 -5.92
CA VAL A 93 8.93 -20.31 -6.12
C VAL A 93 8.49 -20.93 -4.79
N GLY A 94 9.34 -20.89 -3.76
CA GLY A 94 8.98 -21.45 -2.45
C GLY A 94 7.79 -20.73 -1.80
N THR A 95 7.65 -19.42 -2.04
CA THR A 95 6.49 -18.65 -1.56
C THR A 95 5.19 -19.08 -2.24
N VAL A 96 5.21 -19.29 -3.56
CA VAL A 96 4.03 -19.78 -4.30
C VAL A 96 3.69 -21.22 -3.90
N LEU A 97 4.70 -22.08 -3.75
CA LEU A 97 4.52 -23.45 -3.26
C LEU A 97 3.92 -23.46 -1.85
N LEU A 98 4.44 -22.65 -0.94
CA LEU A 98 3.89 -22.53 0.42
C LEU A 98 2.44 -22.06 0.40
N ALA A 99 2.13 -21.00 -0.37
CA ALA A 99 0.77 -20.51 -0.49
C ALA A 99 -0.18 -21.59 -1.05
N THR A 100 0.28 -22.33 -2.06
CA THR A 100 -0.48 -23.43 -2.68
C THR A 100 -0.69 -24.58 -1.70
N LEU A 101 0.32 -24.94 -0.92
CA LEU A 101 0.24 -25.99 0.09
C LEU A 101 -0.69 -25.62 1.25
N VAL A 102 -0.61 -24.38 1.73
CA VAL A 102 -1.48 -23.89 2.81
C VAL A 102 -2.94 -23.87 2.35
N TRP A 103 -3.23 -23.23 1.21
CA TRP A 103 -4.60 -23.15 0.69
C TRP A 103 -5.12 -24.50 0.17
N GLY A 104 -4.27 -25.29 -0.47
CA GLY A 104 -4.60 -26.65 -0.92
C GLY A 104 -4.88 -27.59 0.25
N GLY A 105 -4.08 -27.50 1.32
CA GLY A 105 -4.30 -28.23 2.57
C GLY A 105 -5.59 -27.84 3.25
N LEU A 106 -5.90 -26.53 3.34
CA LEU A 106 -7.19 -26.04 3.83
C LEU A 106 -8.35 -26.53 2.98
N THR A 107 -8.19 -26.57 1.66
CA THR A 107 -9.21 -27.07 0.73
C THR A 107 -9.44 -28.57 0.93
N ALA A 108 -8.38 -29.36 1.10
CA ALA A 108 -8.47 -30.79 1.40
C ALA A 108 -9.12 -31.04 2.77
N LEU A 109 -8.75 -30.27 3.80
CA LEU A 109 -9.37 -30.34 5.12
C LEU A 109 -10.86 -29.98 5.04
N ALA A 110 -11.21 -28.95 4.27
CA ALA A 110 -12.59 -28.53 4.08
C ALA A 110 -13.42 -29.61 3.38
N ARG A 111 -12.82 -30.36 2.45
CA ARG A 111 -13.49 -31.50 1.80
C ARG A 111 -13.90 -32.60 2.77
N VAL A 112 -13.12 -32.79 3.85
CA VAL A 112 -13.34 -33.83 4.87
C VAL A 112 -14.24 -33.33 6.00
N ARG A 113 -14.18 -32.04 6.34
CA ARG A 113 -14.82 -31.48 7.54
C ARG A 113 -16.09 -30.66 7.26
N PHE A 114 -16.28 -30.15 6.05
CA PHE A 114 -17.40 -29.26 5.70
C PHE A 114 -18.26 -29.82 4.56
N SER A 115 -19.41 -29.17 4.33
CA SER A 115 -20.28 -29.42 3.18
C SER A 115 -19.59 -29.07 1.85
N ALA A 116 -20.19 -29.50 0.74
CA ALA A 116 -19.71 -29.17 -0.61
C ALA A 116 -19.53 -27.66 -0.82
N GLU A 117 -20.44 -26.85 -0.25
CA GLU A 117 -20.37 -25.40 -0.21
C GLU A 117 -19.11 -24.88 0.51
N GLY A 118 -18.81 -25.40 1.69
CA GLY A 118 -17.60 -25.03 2.44
C GLY A 118 -16.32 -25.41 1.72
N PHE A 119 -16.31 -26.55 1.03
CA PHE A 119 -15.20 -26.95 0.15
C PHE A 119 -15.01 -25.97 -1.02
N LEU A 120 -16.08 -25.64 -1.75
CA LEU A 120 -16.02 -24.71 -2.88
C LEU A 120 -15.60 -23.30 -2.44
N ALA A 121 -16.06 -22.85 -1.26
CA ALA A 121 -15.67 -21.57 -0.68
C ALA A 121 -14.15 -21.47 -0.48
N VAL A 122 -13.55 -22.47 0.15
CA VAL A 122 -12.11 -22.49 0.42
C VAL A 122 -11.30 -22.69 -0.87
N ALA A 123 -11.78 -23.54 -1.78
CA ALA A 123 -11.11 -23.77 -3.07
C ALA A 123 -11.05 -22.49 -3.91
N ALA A 124 -12.19 -21.81 -4.09
CA ALA A 124 -12.27 -20.58 -4.89
C ALA A 124 -11.44 -19.45 -4.25
N ALA A 125 -11.55 -19.28 -2.94
CA ALA A 125 -10.77 -18.30 -2.18
C ALA A 125 -9.26 -18.56 -2.31
N GLY A 126 -8.84 -19.82 -2.15
CA GLY A 126 -7.45 -20.24 -2.28
C GLY A 126 -6.89 -20.01 -3.68
N SER A 127 -7.65 -20.34 -4.73
CA SER A 127 -7.23 -20.07 -6.11
C SER A 127 -6.97 -18.58 -6.36
N VAL A 128 -7.88 -17.71 -5.91
CA VAL A 128 -7.71 -16.26 -6.03
C VAL A 128 -6.49 -15.76 -5.25
N ALA A 129 -6.29 -16.26 -4.02
CA ALA A 129 -5.11 -15.93 -3.21
C ALA A 129 -3.80 -16.29 -3.93
N VAL A 130 -3.71 -17.52 -4.45
CA VAL A 130 -2.50 -18.04 -5.10
C VAL A 130 -2.22 -17.29 -6.40
N VAL A 131 -3.21 -17.10 -7.28
CA VAL A 131 -3.04 -16.38 -8.55
C VAL A 131 -2.60 -14.94 -8.30
N SER A 132 -3.22 -14.26 -7.34
CA SER A 132 -2.86 -12.88 -6.99
C SER A 132 -1.46 -12.79 -6.38
N THR A 133 -1.06 -13.77 -5.58
CA THR A 133 0.31 -13.87 -5.04
C THR A 133 1.32 -14.04 -6.17
N ILE A 134 1.05 -14.91 -7.15
CA ILE A 134 1.91 -15.10 -8.33
C ILE A 134 2.06 -13.79 -9.09
N LEU A 135 0.95 -13.10 -9.38
CA LEU A 135 0.97 -11.81 -10.08
C LEU A 135 1.74 -10.73 -9.31
N ALA A 136 1.55 -10.64 -7.99
CA ALA A 136 2.28 -9.71 -7.15
C ALA A 136 3.80 -9.95 -7.22
N LEU A 137 4.23 -11.21 -7.11
CA LEU A 137 5.65 -11.58 -7.21
C LEU A 137 6.21 -11.36 -8.62
N LEU A 138 5.40 -11.61 -9.66
CA LEU A 138 5.77 -11.40 -11.06
C LEU A 138 6.06 -9.91 -11.32
N PHE A 139 5.13 -9.03 -10.96
CA PHE A 139 5.29 -7.58 -11.15
C PHE A 139 6.40 -7.00 -10.28
N ARG A 140 6.64 -7.58 -9.10
CA ARG A 140 7.80 -7.22 -8.27
C ARG A 140 9.13 -7.64 -8.91
N ARG A 141 9.17 -8.79 -9.58
CA ARG A 141 10.40 -9.33 -10.20
C ARG A 141 10.77 -8.61 -11.50
N PHE A 142 9.80 -8.35 -12.36
CA PHE A 142 10.05 -7.76 -13.69
C PHE A 142 10.07 -6.24 -13.69
N GLY A 143 9.69 -5.59 -12.59
CA GLY A 143 9.40 -4.17 -12.55
C GLY A 143 10.30 -3.37 -11.63
N GLY A 144 10.53 -2.09 -11.98
CA GLY A 144 11.14 -1.12 -11.09
C GLY A 144 10.19 -0.67 -9.96
N ARG A 145 10.60 0.39 -9.25
CA ARG A 145 9.82 0.97 -8.14
C ARG A 145 8.38 1.31 -8.53
N THR A 146 8.17 1.84 -9.74
CA THR A 146 6.85 2.21 -10.26
C THR A 146 5.94 1.01 -10.46
N THR A 147 6.40 -0.03 -11.15
CA THR A 147 5.63 -1.27 -11.37
C THR A 147 5.27 -1.96 -10.06
N THR A 148 6.19 -1.93 -9.09
CA THR A 148 5.93 -2.50 -7.76
C THR A 148 4.76 -1.75 -7.09
N VAL A 149 4.81 -0.42 -7.03
CA VAL A 149 3.74 0.41 -6.42
C VAL A 149 2.41 0.27 -7.17
N VAL A 150 2.44 0.32 -8.50
CA VAL A 150 1.22 0.39 -9.33
C VAL A 150 0.54 -0.97 -9.47
N LEU A 151 1.30 -2.07 -9.55
CA LEU A 151 0.76 -3.40 -9.83
C LEU A 151 0.98 -4.38 -8.69
N ALA A 152 2.22 -4.52 -8.19
CA ALA A 152 2.53 -5.56 -7.21
C ALA A 152 1.77 -5.36 -5.88
N TYR A 153 1.72 -4.12 -5.35
CA TYR A 153 1.00 -3.83 -4.12
C TYR A 153 -0.51 -4.10 -4.24
N PRO A 154 -1.23 -3.63 -5.27
CA PRO A 154 -2.63 -4.02 -5.47
C PRO A 154 -2.87 -5.52 -5.49
N PHE A 155 -2.07 -6.30 -6.22
CA PHE A 155 -2.22 -7.76 -6.24
C PHE A 155 -1.90 -8.41 -4.89
N ALA A 156 -0.94 -7.86 -4.13
CA ALA A 156 -0.67 -8.31 -2.77
C ALA A 156 -1.86 -8.04 -1.83
N VAL A 157 -2.52 -6.89 -1.95
CA VAL A 157 -3.74 -6.57 -1.21
C VAL A 157 -4.88 -7.53 -1.62
N VAL A 158 -5.06 -7.77 -2.92
CA VAL A 158 -6.04 -8.75 -3.42
C VAL A 158 -5.78 -10.13 -2.84
N ALA A 159 -4.52 -10.61 -2.84
CA ALA A 159 -4.16 -11.93 -2.34
C ALA A 159 -4.54 -12.15 -0.87
N VAL A 160 -4.56 -11.08 -0.06
CA VAL A 160 -4.87 -11.12 1.37
C VAL A 160 -6.36 -10.91 1.64
N PHE A 161 -6.99 -9.94 0.98
CA PHE A 161 -8.32 -9.45 1.35
C PHE A 161 -9.46 -9.95 0.47
N LEU A 162 -9.18 -10.37 -0.77
CA LEU A 162 -10.22 -10.90 -1.66
C LEU A 162 -10.67 -12.34 -1.33
N PRO A 163 -9.83 -13.25 -0.79
CA PRO A 163 -10.24 -14.63 -0.52
C PRO A 163 -11.48 -14.76 0.38
N PRO A 164 -11.62 -14.01 1.51
CA PRO A 164 -12.83 -14.06 2.32
C PRO A 164 -14.11 -13.66 1.57
N VAL A 165 -14.02 -12.69 0.66
CA VAL A 165 -15.15 -12.21 -0.14
C VAL A 165 -15.57 -13.27 -1.16
N VAL A 166 -14.60 -13.91 -1.80
CA VAL A 166 -14.85 -15.01 -2.75
C VAL A 166 -15.43 -16.21 -2.01
N ALA A 167 -14.92 -16.56 -0.82
CA ALA A 167 -15.47 -17.62 0.00
C ALA A 167 -16.94 -17.36 0.39
N ALA A 168 -17.29 -16.11 0.67
CA ALA A 168 -18.65 -15.70 1.02
C ALA A 168 -19.67 -15.96 -0.12
N LEU A 169 -19.23 -16.04 -1.38
CA LEU A 169 -20.11 -16.40 -2.50
C LEU A 169 -20.63 -17.84 -2.42
N TYR A 170 -19.89 -18.71 -1.73
CA TYR A 170 -20.19 -20.13 -1.64
C TYR A 170 -20.61 -20.56 -0.24
N SER A 171 -20.51 -19.68 0.77
CA SER A 171 -20.83 -20.00 2.16
C SER A 171 -21.84 -19.00 2.76
N PRO A 172 -23.07 -19.44 3.10
CA PRO A 172 -24.08 -18.58 3.69
C PRO A 172 -23.63 -17.91 5.01
N ALA A 173 -22.86 -18.63 5.83
CA ALA A 173 -22.33 -18.10 7.09
C ALA A 173 -21.36 -16.92 6.86
N LEU A 174 -20.50 -17.03 5.85
CA LEU A 174 -19.59 -15.95 5.47
C LEU A 174 -20.34 -14.81 4.76
N ALA A 175 -21.31 -15.12 3.90
CA ALA A 175 -22.18 -14.14 3.25
C ALA A 175 -22.87 -13.23 4.28
N ALA A 176 -23.46 -13.82 5.32
CA ALA A 176 -24.14 -13.08 6.39
C ALA A 176 -23.21 -12.11 7.14
N ALA A 177 -21.91 -12.41 7.22
CA ALA A 177 -20.92 -11.55 7.86
C ALA A 177 -20.30 -10.51 6.91
N VAL A 178 -20.10 -10.85 5.63
CA VAL A 178 -19.32 -10.03 4.69
C VAL A 178 -20.20 -9.11 3.85
N PHE A 179 -21.33 -9.59 3.33
CA PHE A 179 -22.14 -8.81 2.38
C PHE A 179 -22.81 -7.58 2.99
N PRO A 180 -23.44 -7.63 4.18
CA PRO A 180 -24.07 -6.43 4.76
C PRO A 180 -23.06 -5.29 5.01
N ARG A 181 -21.86 -5.65 5.47
CA ARG A 181 -20.77 -4.68 5.67
C ARG A 181 -20.23 -4.13 4.35
N SER A 182 -20.12 -5.00 3.35
CA SER A 182 -19.69 -4.62 2.01
C SER A 182 -20.70 -3.68 1.33
N GLU A 183 -22.00 -3.94 1.50
CA GLU A 183 -23.07 -3.07 0.99
C GLU A 183 -23.05 -1.71 1.68
N THR A 184 -22.92 -1.69 3.01
CA THR A 184 -22.77 -0.43 3.77
C THR A 184 -21.59 0.40 3.27
N LEU A 185 -20.43 -0.25 3.04
CA LEU A 185 -19.27 0.39 2.48
C LEU A 185 -19.53 0.89 1.05
N ALA A 186 -20.17 0.08 0.21
CA ALA A 186 -20.50 0.44 -1.17
C ALA A 186 -21.38 1.69 -1.24
N VAL A 187 -22.43 1.72 -0.42
CA VAL A 187 -23.33 2.87 -0.28
C VAL A 187 -22.54 4.10 0.17
N TRP A 188 -21.71 3.98 1.20
CA TRP A 188 -20.88 5.10 1.66
C TRP A 188 -19.93 5.63 0.58
N VAL A 189 -19.25 4.74 -0.15
CA VAL A 189 -18.36 5.12 -1.27
C VAL A 189 -19.15 5.84 -2.37
N LEU A 190 -20.31 5.30 -2.75
CA LEU A 190 -21.15 5.88 -3.79
C LEU A 190 -21.67 7.26 -3.38
N ASP A 191 -22.09 7.42 -2.13
CA ASP A 191 -22.76 8.63 -1.65
C ASP A 191 -21.78 9.70 -1.17
N THR A 192 -20.55 9.34 -0.80
CA THR A 192 -19.54 10.30 -0.32
C THR A 192 -18.48 10.61 -1.37
N LEU A 193 -17.93 9.58 -2.01
CA LEU A 193 -16.79 9.73 -2.92
C LEU A 193 -17.23 9.89 -4.39
N LEU A 194 -18.33 9.23 -4.78
CA LEU A 194 -18.80 9.17 -6.18
C LEU A 194 -20.11 9.94 -6.41
N ASP A 195 -20.54 10.77 -5.46
CA ASP A 195 -21.69 11.67 -5.64
C ASP A 195 -21.41 12.82 -6.63
N TYR A 196 -20.14 12.97 -7.03
CA TYR A 196 -19.75 13.96 -8.02
C TYR A 196 -20.26 13.61 -9.43
N ARG A 197 -20.97 14.56 -10.06
CA ARG A 197 -21.48 14.47 -11.45
C ARG A 197 -22.36 13.25 -11.74
N GLY A 198 -23.04 12.69 -10.74
CA GLY A 198 -23.99 11.60 -10.92
C GLY A 198 -23.36 10.24 -11.22
N LEU A 199 -22.07 10.05 -10.97
CA LEU A 199 -21.40 8.75 -11.11
C LEU A 199 -22.07 7.67 -10.25
N ASN A 200 -22.51 8.03 -9.05
CA ASN A 200 -23.30 7.16 -8.18
C ASN A 200 -24.57 6.62 -8.86
N THR A 201 -25.35 7.48 -9.52
CA THR A 201 -26.57 7.08 -10.22
C THR A 201 -26.29 6.21 -11.43
N LEU A 202 -25.19 6.48 -12.16
CA LEU A 202 -24.77 5.67 -13.29
C LEU A 202 -24.41 4.25 -12.85
N ILE A 203 -23.64 4.12 -11.77
CA ILE A 203 -23.22 2.83 -11.23
C ILE A 203 -24.43 2.05 -10.69
N ARG A 204 -25.28 2.68 -9.88
CA ARG A 204 -26.50 2.06 -9.32
C ARG A 204 -27.49 1.61 -10.40
N ARG A 205 -27.55 2.29 -11.55
CA ARG A 205 -28.42 1.90 -12.67
C ARG A 205 -27.87 0.74 -13.50
N ARG A 206 -26.54 0.56 -13.55
CA ARG A 206 -25.89 -0.44 -14.41
C ARG A 206 -25.43 -1.69 -13.66
N PHE A 207 -25.24 -1.58 -12.35
CA PHE A 207 -24.66 -2.65 -11.55
C PHE A 207 -25.49 -2.88 -10.29
N GLU A 208 -25.98 -4.10 -10.14
CA GLU A 208 -26.52 -4.60 -8.89
C GLU A 208 -25.39 -5.27 -8.10
N LEU A 209 -25.30 -4.96 -6.80
CA LEU A 209 -24.24 -5.50 -5.95
C LEU A 209 -24.62 -6.91 -5.49
N VAL A 210 -24.50 -7.88 -6.40
CA VAL A 210 -24.83 -9.29 -6.18
C VAL A 210 -23.68 -10.17 -6.66
N GLY A 211 -23.37 -11.20 -5.86
CA GLY A 211 -22.40 -12.23 -6.22
C GLY A 211 -21.04 -11.66 -6.63
N VAL A 212 -20.62 -11.92 -7.86
CA VAL A 212 -19.31 -11.49 -8.41
C VAL A 212 -19.09 -9.97 -8.39
N ALA A 213 -20.15 -9.16 -8.31
CA ALA A 213 -20.03 -7.72 -8.16
C ALA A 213 -19.32 -7.32 -6.85
N TYR A 214 -19.50 -8.10 -5.77
CA TYR A 214 -18.74 -7.89 -4.53
C TYR A 214 -17.24 -8.10 -4.74
N VAL A 215 -16.87 -9.13 -5.51
CA VAL A 215 -15.46 -9.43 -5.84
C VAL A 215 -14.87 -8.30 -6.69
N GLY A 216 -15.61 -7.82 -7.68
CA GLY A 216 -15.20 -6.67 -8.51
C GLY A 216 -15.00 -5.40 -7.70
N MET A 217 -15.92 -5.09 -6.77
CA MET A 217 -15.81 -3.94 -5.87
C MET A 217 -14.57 -4.04 -4.97
N TRP A 218 -14.39 -5.17 -4.27
CA TRP A 218 -13.23 -5.36 -3.40
C TRP A 218 -11.91 -5.37 -4.17
N GLY A 219 -11.89 -5.94 -5.38
CA GLY A 219 -10.77 -5.87 -6.30
C GLY A 219 -10.46 -4.42 -6.72
N ALA A 220 -11.47 -3.62 -7.04
CA ALA A 220 -11.30 -2.22 -7.36
C ALA A 220 -10.81 -1.39 -6.16
N LEU A 221 -11.26 -1.69 -4.95
CA LEU A 221 -10.78 -1.05 -3.70
C LEU A 221 -9.35 -1.46 -3.34
N ALA A 222 -8.93 -2.67 -3.69
CA ALA A 222 -7.56 -3.13 -3.44
C ALA A 222 -6.52 -2.30 -4.21
N VAL A 223 -6.90 -1.71 -5.35
CA VAL A 223 -6.02 -0.85 -6.16
C VAL A 223 -5.57 0.42 -5.41
N PRO A 224 -6.47 1.33 -4.99
CA PRO A 224 -6.06 2.52 -4.25
C PRO A 224 -5.42 2.19 -2.90
N VAL A 225 -5.84 1.11 -2.23
CA VAL A 225 -5.20 0.65 -0.99
C VAL A 225 -3.77 0.20 -1.25
N GLY A 226 -3.54 -0.58 -2.31
CA GLY A 226 -2.21 -1.00 -2.73
C GLY A 226 -1.33 0.20 -3.08
N TRP A 227 -1.85 1.19 -3.80
CA TRP A 227 -1.11 2.41 -4.09
C TRP A 227 -0.77 3.19 -2.83
N ALA A 228 -1.71 3.33 -1.89
CA ALA A 228 -1.46 3.99 -0.61
C ALA A 228 -0.31 3.30 0.15
N LEU A 229 -0.33 1.97 0.27
CA LEU A 229 0.75 1.21 0.90
C LEU A 229 2.09 1.38 0.16
N GLY A 230 2.08 1.30 -1.17
CA GLY A 230 3.29 1.46 -1.98
C GLY A 230 3.89 2.87 -1.89
N LEU A 231 3.05 3.91 -1.85
CA LEU A 231 3.46 5.29 -1.64
C LEU A 231 4.04 5.50 -0.24
N LEU A 232 3.40 4.94 0.79
CA LEU A 232 3.89 5.00 2.17
C LEU A 232 5.28 4.35 2.31
N VAL A 233 5.49 3.17 1.73
CA VAL A 233 6.80 2.51 1.74
C VAL A 233 7.83 3.31 0.93
N THR A 234 7.42 3.88 -0.20
CA THR A 234 8.29 4.75 -1.01
C THR A 234 8.71 5.99 -0.22
N LEU A 235 7.78 6.60 0.53
CA LEU A 235 8.02 7.74 1.41
C LEU A 235 8.90 7.37 2.61
N ALA A 236 8.82 6.14 3.12
CA ALA A 236 9.73 5.68 4.15
C ALA A 236 11.17 5.54 3.61
N ASN A 237 11.33 5.00 2.40
CA ASN A 237 12.65 4.79 1.77
C ASN A 237 13.31 6.09 1.31
N LEU A 238 12.57 6.92 0.56
CA LEU A 238 12.18 8.24 1.04
C LEU A 238 13.08 8.91 2.05
N VAL A 239 12.64 8.89 3.32
CA VAL A 239 13.14 9.57 4.53
C VAL A 239 14.28 8.83 5.24
N ARG A 240 14.31 7.50 5.19
CA ARG A 240 15.41 6.68 5.71
C ARG A 240 15.77 5.61 4.68
N PRO A 241 16.73 5.88 3.79
CA PRO A 241 17.19 4.91 2.81
C PRO A 241 17.77 3.72 3.56
N THR A 242 17.35 2.53 3.20
CA THR A 242 18.09 1.33 3.55
C THR A 242 19.29 1.27 2.60
N VAL A 243 20.49 1.06 3.15
CA VAL A 243 21.66 0.73 2.32
C VAL A 243 21.26 -0.47 1.46
N PRO A 244 21.49 -0.47 0.14
CA PRO A 244 21.37 -1.69 -0.63
C PRO A 244 22.23 -2.74 0.06
N ASP A 245 21.68 -3.93 0.34
CA ASP A 245 22.59 -5.06 0.46
C ASP A 245 23.26 -5.14 -0.92
N ASP A 246 24.52 -4.73 -0.99
CA ASP A 246 25.41 -5.05 -2.10
C ASP A 246 25.59 -6.57 -2.06
N GLY A 247 24.56 -7.27 -2.53
CA GLY A 247 24.55 -8.71 -2.75
C GLY A 247 25.17 -8.99 -4.11
N THR A 248 26.41 -9.47 -4.05
CA THR A 248 27.01 -10.48 -4.95
C THR A 248 26.09 -11.11 -5.98
#